data_AF-A0A8J3EJ03-F1
#
_entry.id   AF-A0A8J3EJ03-F1
#
_cell.length_a   1.000
_cell.length_b   1.000
_cell.length_c   1.000
_cell.angle_alpha   90.00
_cell.angle_beta   90.00
_cell.angle_gamma   90.00
#
_symmetry.space_group_name_H-M   'P 1'
#
loop_
_entity.id
_entity.type
_entity.pdbx_description
1 polymer ?
#
loop_
_entity_poly.entity_id
_entity_poly.type
_entity_poly.pdbx_seq_one_letter_code
_entity_poly.pdbx_strand_id
1 'polypeptide(L)'
;MTMRTAPVVQLLRHREAQLERLETALLQARREVADAGVEADAQRALVSAAEAALPSRMAAILSEAGRLRHASDQFAAFRLAMIREKRAEADARRDLESAEARLSAAEERQALLSDHGLEAQRRVEALRELLRLENRRKSQRAEIRAEDDAPPRPAAMPAWLGDALA
;
A
#
# COMPACT_ATOMS: atom_id res chain seq x y z
N MET A 1 -17.85 26.18 -22.67
CA MET A 1 -17.73 25.69 -21.28
C MET A 1 -17.62 26.88 -20.34
N THR A 2 -18.48 27.00 -19.31
CA THR A 2 -18.40 28.12 -18.35
C THR A 2 -17.16 28.00 -17.46
N MET A 3 -16.48 29.13 -17.22
CA MET A 3 -15.18 29.22 -16.50
C MET A 3 -15.18 28.58 -15.08
N ARG A 4 -16.34 28.23 -14.52
CA ARG A 4 -16.50 27.68 -13.16
C ARG A 4 -16.24 26.16 -13.02
N THR A 5 -16.42 25.34 -14.08
CA THR A 5 -16.14 23.89 -13.99
C THR A 5 -14.72 23.51 -14.37
N ALA A 6 -14.01 24.37 -15.09
CA ALA A 6 -12.64 24.11 -15.53
C ALA A 6 -11.67 23.86 -14.33
N PRO A 7 -11.74 24.61 -13.22
CA PRO A 7 -10.91 24.35 -12.04
C PRO A 7 -11.19 22.99 -11.38
N VAL A 8 -12.46 22.58 -11.30
CA VAL A 8 -12.85 21.30 -10.67
C VAL A 8 -12.40 20.11 -11.52
N VAL A 9 -12.49 20.21 -12.85
CA VAL A 9 -11.99 19.18 -13.77
C VAL A 9 -10.47 19.07 -13.70
N GLN A 10 -9.75 20.20 -13.62
CA GLN A 10 -8.29 20.19 -13.44
C GLN A 10 -7.89 19.55 -12.10
N LEU A 11 -8.60 19.90 -11.03
CA LEU A 11 -8.39 19.29 -9.72
C LEU A 11 -8.65 17.78 -9.73
N LEU A 12 -9.74 17.33 -10.37
CA LEU A 12 -10.05 15.90 -10.50
C LEU A 12 -8.91 15.16 -11.22
N ARG A 13 -8.47 15.64 -12.38
CA ARG A 13 -7.36 15.03 -13.14
C ARG A 13 -6.07 14.95 -12.33
N HIS A 14 -5.77 16.01 -11.59
CA HIS A 14 -4.61 16.03 -10.70
C HIS A 14 -4.71 14.97 -9.59
N ARG A 15 -5.90 14.81 -8.99
CA ARG A 15 -6.14 13.81 -7.94
C ARG A 15 -6.16 12.39 -8.47
N GLU A 16 -6.67 12.16 -9.68
CA GLU A 16 -6.61 10.87 -10.37
C GLU A 16 -5.15 10.47 -10.65
N ALA A 17 -4.32 11.39 -11.17
CA ALA A 17 -2.90 11.13 -11.36
C ALA A 17 -2.14 10.88 -10.04
N GLN A 18 -2.56 11.50 -8.93
CA GLN A 18 -2.03 11.19 -7.60
C GLN A 18 -2.43 9.79 -7.13
N LEU A 19 -3.68 9.38 -7.39
CA LEU A 19 -4.18 8.05 -7.05
C LEU A 19 -3.41 6.95 -7.80
N GLU A 20 -3.19 7.12 -9.11
CA GLU A 20 -2.39 6.17 -9.91
C GLU A 20 -0.96 6.00 -9.38
N ARG A 21 -0.34 7.10 -8.93
CA ARG A 21 0.99 7.05 -8.30
C ARG A 21 0.96 6.32 -6.96
N LEU A 22 -0.08 6.53 -6.15
CA LEU A 22 -0.27 5.82 -4.88
C LEU A 22 -0.50 4.32 -5.11
N GLU A 23 -1.29 3.94 -6.11
CA GLU A 23 -1.50 2.54 -6.48
C GLU A 23 -0.18 1.88 -6.89
N THR A 24 0.65 2.58 -7.67
CA THR A 24 1.97 2.10 -8.06
C THR A 24 2.89 1.94 -6.83
N ALA A 25 2.90 2.92 -5.93
CA ALA A 25 3.69 2.86 -4.69
C ALA A 25 3.22 1.71 -3.78
N LEU A 26 1.92 1.44 -3.74
CA LEU A 26 1.34 0.35 -2.96
C LEU A 26 1.69 -1.02 -3.54
N LEU A 27 1.73 -1.15 -4.87
CA LEU A 27 2.25 -2.36 -5.54
C LEU A 27 3.72 -2.60 -5.21
N GLN A 28 4.54 -1.53 -5.17
CA GLN A 28 5.94 -1.64 -4.75
C GLN A 28 6.06 -2.05 -3.28
N ALA A 29 5.31 -1.41 -2.37
CA ALA A 29 5.32 -1.74 -0.95
C ALA A 29 4.92 -3.20 -0.68
N ARG A 30 3.93 -3.73 -1.42
CA ARG A 30 3.55 -5.15 -1.35
C ARG A 30 4.68 -6.10 -1.73
N ARG A 31 5.48 -5.72 -2.74
CA ARG A 31 6.66 -6.50 -3.14
C ARG A 31 7.75 -6.43 -2.08
N GLU A 32 8.00 -5.24 -1.54
CA GLU A 32 8.96 -5.06 -0.44
C GLU A 32 8.60 -5.91 0.79
N VAL A 33 7.31 -5.99 1.15
CA VAL A 33 6.84 -6.86 2.24
C VAL A 33 7.08 -8.33 1.92
N ALA A 34 6.78 -8.76 0.69
CA ALA A 34 7.04 -10.15 0.28
C ALA A 34 8.54 -10.49 0.34
N ASP A 35 9.39 -9.61 -0.18
CA ASP A 35 10.84 -9.80 -0.17
C ASP A 35 11.41 -9.81 1.26
N ALA A 36 10.98 -8.88 2.12
CA ALA A 36 11.35 -8.85 3.52
C ALA A 36 10.83 -10.07 4.29
N GLY A 37 9.66 -10.58 3.92
CA GLY A 37 9.07 -11.80 4.49
C GLY A 37 9.93 -13.03 4.18
N VAL A 38 10.35 -13.18 2.93
CA VAL A 38 11.26 -14.25 2.52
C VAL A 38 12.61 -14.15 3.25
N GLU A 39 13.15 -12.94 3.43
CA GLU A 39 14.38 -12.74 4.18
C GLU A 39 14.23 -13.14 5.65
N ALA A 40 13.17 -12.68 6.32
CA ALA A 40 12.90 -13.02 7.72
C ALA A 40 12.68 -14.53 7.91
N ASP A 41 11.92 -15.17 7.03
CA ASP A 41 11.70 -16.62 7.05
C ASP A 41 13.00 -17.40 6.85
N ALA A 42 13.87 -16.95 5.94
CA ALA A 42 15.19 -17.54 5.74
C ALA A 42 16.07 -17.42 7.00
N GLN A 43 16.08 -16.25 7.66
CA GLN A 43 16.84 -16.08 8.91
C GLN A 43 16.28 -16.95 10.04
N ARG A 44 14.96 -17.08 10.18
CA ARG A 44 14.35 -17.99 11.16
C ARG A 44 14.74 -19.44 10.91
N ALA A 45 14.74 -19.85 9.64
CA ALA A 45 15.17 -21.20 9.26
C ALA A 45 16.66 -21.44 9.60
N LEU A 46 17.54 -20.46 9.37
CA LEU A 46 18.95 -20.55 9.73
C LEU A 46 19.16 -20.66 11.24
N VAL A 47 18.49 -19.82 12.03
CA VAL A 47 18.56 -19.88 13.50
C VAL A 47 18.02 -21.23 14.01
N SER A 48 16.87 -21.68 13.51
CA SER A 48 16.27 -22.96 13.89
C SER A 48 17.18 -24.15 13.54
N ALA A 49 17.77 -24.15 12.35
CA ALA A 49 18.73 -25.17 11.93
C ALA A 49 20.01 -25.14 12.80
N ALA A 50 20.48 -23.94 13.15
CA ALA A 50 21.63 -23.78 14.04
C ALA A 50 21.33 -24.36 15.43
N GLU A 51 20.18 -24.06 16.02
CA GLU A 51 19.72 -24.61 17.30
C GLU A 51 19.59 -26.14 17.27
N ALA A 52 18.98 -26.69 16.21
CA ALA A 52 18.84 -28.13 16.04
C ALA A 52 20.20 -28.86 15.96
N ALA A 53 21.21 -28.23 15.36
CA ALA A 53 22.55 -28.79 15.24
C ALA A 53 23.45 -28.54 16.47
N LEU A 54 22.98 -27.80 17.49
CA LEU A 54 23.74 -27.46 18.69
C LEU A 54 24.26 -28.70 19.45
N PRO A 55 23.48 -29.78 19.69
CA PRO A 55 23.98 -30.95 20.41
C PRO A 55 25.15 -31.63 19.69
N SER A 56 25.06 -31.75 18.36
CA SER A 56 26.11 -32.35 17.53
C SER A 56 27.38 -31.50 17.54
N ARG A 57 27.27 -30.17 17.44
CA ARG A 57 28.42 -29.26 17.57
C ARG A 57 29.04 -29.31 18.95
N MET A 58 28.23 -29.38 20.00
CA MET A 58 28.70 -29.51 21.38
C MET A 58 29.48 -30.81 21.61
N ALA A 59 28.98 -31.93 21.08
CA ALA A 59 29.67 -33.20 21.13
C ALA A 59 31.02 -33.16 20.40
N ALA A 60 31.08 -32.51 19.23
CA ALA A 60 32.33 -32.30 18.50
C ALA A 60 33.33 -31.44 19.28
N ILE A 61 32.88 -30.34 19.89
CA ILE A 61 33.71 -29.47 20.74
C ILE A 61 34.30 -30.26 21.93
N LEU A 62 33.48 -31.06 22.60
CA LEU A 62 33.93 -31.91 23.71
C LEU A 62 34.93 -32.98 23.24
N SER A 63 34.67 -33.63 22.10
CA SER A 63 35.57 -34.62 21.52
C SER A 63 36.93 -34.02 21.16
N GLU A 64 36.94 -32.84 20.52
CA GLU A 64 38.15 -32.11 20.14
C GLU A 64 38.95 -31.68 21.37
N ALA A 65 38.29 -31.08 22.36
CA ALA A 65 38.92 -30.66 23.60
C ALA A 65 39.52 -31.85 24.34
N GLY A 66 38.81 -32.98 24.40
CA GLY A 66 39.27 -34.21 25.08
C GLY A 66 40.50 -34.88 24.47
N ARG A 67 40.93 -34.50 23.26
CA ARG A 67 42.16 -35.02 22.62
C ARG A 67 43.43 -34.39 23.17
N LEU A 68 43.34 -33.27 23.90
CA LEU A 68 44.49 -32.58 24.47
C LEU A 68 45.04 -33.34 25.68
N ARG A 69 46.37 -33.32 25.86
CA ARG A 69 47.05 -34.13 26.90
C ARG A 69 46.83 -33.61 28.32
N HIS A 70 46.77 -32.28 28.50
CA HIS A 70 46.66 -31.66 29.82
C HIS A 70 45.25 -31.12 30.07
N ALA A 71 44.72 -31.35 31.27
CA ALA A 71 43.39 -30.89 31.66
C ALA A 71 43.21 -29.37 31.55
N SER A 72 44.29 -28.60 31.79
CA SER A 72 44.29 -27.14 31.59
C SER A 72 43.98 -26.77 30.14
N ASP A 73 44.55 -27.49 29.18
CA ASP A 73 44.44 -27.21 27.76
C ASP A 73 43.06 -27.68 27.24
N GLN A 74 42.58 -28.83 27.72
CA GLN A 74 41.22 -29.32 27.47
C GLN A 74 40.17 -28.26 27.89
N PHE A 75 40.29 -27.74 29.10
CA PHE A 75 39.36 -26.74 29.62
C PHE A 75 39.46 -25.40 28.88
N ALA A 76 40.68 -24.94 28.57
CA ALA A 76 40.89 -23.72 27.80
C ALA A 76 40.28 -23.83 26.38
N ALA A 77 40.51 -24.95 25.68
CA ALA A 77 39.97 -25.20 24.36
C ALA A 77 38.43 -25.25 24.37
N PHE A 78 37.85 -25.97 25.34
CA PHE A 78 36.39 -26.01 25.52
C PHE A 78 35.80 -24.61 25.76
N ARG A 79 36.38 -23.83 26.69
CA ARG A 79 35.89 -22.47 26.97
C ARG A 79 35.97 -21.56 25.76
N LEU A 80 37.07 -21.63 25.00
CA LEU A 80 37.23 -20.83 23.78
C LEU A 80 36.18 -21.21 22.73
N ALA A 81 35.92 -22.51 22.53
CA ALA A 81 34.90 -22.99 21.62
C ALA A 81 33.49 -22.54 22.04
N MET A 82 33.16 -22.61 23.34
CA MET A 82 31.90 -22.10 23.88
C MET A 82 31.71 -20.60 23.65
N ILE A 83 32.77 -19.80 23.78
CA ILE A 83 32.71 -18.35 23.50
C ILE A 83 32.41 -18.11 22.02
N ARG A 84 33.05 -18.87 21.12
CA ARG A 84 32.80 -18.76 19.67
C ARG A 84 31.37 -19.16 19.32
N GLU A 85 30.86 -20.24 19.90
CA GLU A 85 29.49 -20.70 19.68
C GLU A 85 28.47 -19.65 20.12
N LYS A 86 28.62 -19.10 21.34
CA LYS A 86 27.75 -18.03 21.85
C LYS A 86 27.79 -16.77 21.00
N ARG A 87 28.96 -16.45 20.44
CA ARG A 87 29.10 -15.30 19.53
C ARG A 87 28.37 -15.55 18.22
N ALA A 88 28.55 -16.72 17.62
CA ALA A 88 27.84 -17.09 16.39
C ALA A 88 26.32 -17.09 16.58
N GLU A 89 25.83 -17.61 17.72
CA GLU A 89 24.43 -17.55 18.10
C GLU A 89 23.92 -16.12 18.24
N ALA A 90 24.68 -15.26 18.93
CA ALA A 90 24.30 -13.86 19.11
C ALA A 90 24.27 -13.09 17.78
N ASP A 91 25.21 -13.36 16.87
CA ASP A 91 25.24 -12.73 15.56
C ASP A 91 24.06 -13.20 14.69
N ALA A 92 23.75 -14.50 14.67
CA ALA A 92 22.58 -15.03 13.96
C ALA A 92 21.24 -14.49 14.50
N ARG A 93 21.12 -14.33 15.82
CA ARG A 93 19.92 -13.70 16.43
C ARG A 93 19.78 -12.23 16.05
N ARG A 94 20.88 -11.48 15.99
CA ARG A 94 20.85 -10.07 15.53
C ARG A 94 20.44 -9.96 14.08
N ASP A 95 20.93 -10.86 13.22
CA ASP A 95 20.56 -10.88 11.80
C ASP A 95 19.06 -11.19 11.64
N LEU A 96 18.53 -12.12 12.43
CA LEU A 96 17.09 -12.40 12.51
C LEU A 96 16.30 -11.18 12.99
N GLU A 97 16.67 -10.57 14.12
CA GLU A 97 16.03 -9.36 14.65
C GLU A 97 16.04 -8.22 13.61
N SER A 98 17.14 -8.07 12.87
CA SER A 98 17.24 -7.08 11.79
C SER A 98 16.29 -7.37 10.63
N ALA A 99 16.15 -8.63 10.23
CA ALA A 99 15.24 -9.03 9.16
C ALA A 99 13.77 -8.86 9.59
N GLU A 100 13.43 -9.21 10.82
CA GLU A 100 12.08 -9.02 11.37
C GLU A 100 11.72 -7.54 11.52
N ALA A 101 12.67 -6.70 11.94
CA ALA A 101 12.47 -5.25 11.98
C ALA A 101 12.24 -4.66 10.58
N ARG A 102 12.94 -5.15 9.56
CA ARG A 102 12.72 -4.74 8.16
C ARG A 102 11.34 -5.17 7.65
N LEU A 103 10.92 -6.39 7.95
CA LEU A 103 9.57 -6.88 7.62
C LEU A 103 8.50 -6.00 8.28
N SER A 104 8.61 -5.76 9.59
CA SER A 104 7.66 -4.92 10.33
C SER A 104 7.59 -3.50 9.75
N ALA A 105 8.74 -2.88 9.44
CA ALA A 105 8.77 -1.55 8.82
C ALA A 105 8.13 -1.53 7.42
N ALA A 106 8.33 -2.59 6.62
CA ALA A 106 7.70 -2.72 5.31
C ALA A 106 6.18 -2.88 5.42
N GLU A 107 5.70 -3.67 6.38
CA GLU A 107 4.27 -3.87 6.66
C GLU A 107 3.60 -2.57 7.13
N GLU A 108 4.24 -1.83 8.04
CA GLU A 108 3.76 -0.51 8.49
C GLU A 108 3.66 0.47 7.31
N ARG A 109 4.69 0.52 6.46
CA ARG A 109 4.68 1.37 5.25
C ARG A 109 3.55 0.97 4.29
N GLN A 110 3.34 -0.33 4.07
CA GLN A 110 2.26 -0.83 3.24
C GLN A 110 0.89 -0.44 3.81
N ALA A 111 0.69 -0.57 5.13
CA ALA A 111 -0.55 -0.21 5.80
C ALA A 111 -0.85 1.29 5.64
N LEU A 112 0.14 2.16 5.90
CA LEU A 112 0.01 3.60 5.71
C LEU A 112 -0.35 3.97 4.27
N LEU A 113 0.32 3.37 3.29
CA LEU A 113 0.01 3.61 1.87
C LEU A 113 -1.39 3.12 1.50
N SER A 114 -1.84 2.02 2.08
CA SER A 114 -3.20 1.49 1.88
C SER A 114 -4.25 2.46 2.41
N ASP A 115 -4.05 2.98 3.63
CA ASP A 115 -4.97 3.96 4.24
C ASP A 115 -5.01 5.26 3.44
N HIS A 116 -3.84 5.77 3.01
CA HIS A 116 -3.76 6.93 2.13
C HIS A 116 -4.42 6.70 0.77
N GLY A 117 -4.28 5.50 0.21
CA GLY A 117 -4.93 5.10 -1.04
C GLY A 117 -6.47 5.13 -0.93
N LEU A 118 -7.01 4.55 0.15
CA LEU A 118 -8.45 4.56 0.43
C LEU A 118 -8.99 5.98 0.60
N GLU A 119 -8.26 6.84 1.32
CA GLU A 119 -8.67 8.24 1.49
C GLU A 119 -8.61 9.01 0.16
N ALA A 120 -7.56 8.82 -0.62
CA ALA A 120 -7.41 9.44 -1.94
C ALA A 120 -8.54 9.02 -2.89
N GLN A 121 -8.91 7.73 -2.89
CA GLN A 121 -10.02 7.21 -3.68
C GLN A 121 -11.35 7.89 -3.29
N ARG A 122 -11.67 7.98 -1.99
CA ARG A 122 -12.88 8.66 -1.51
C ARG A 122 -12.94 10.13 -1.96
N ARG A 123 -11.80 10.83 -1.92
CA ARG A 123 -11.72 12.23 -2.37
C ARG A 123 -11.96 12.36 -3.88
N VAL A 124 -11.41 11.45 -4.69
CA VAL A 124 -11.65 11.41 -6.14
C VAL A 124 -13.13 11.14 -6.44
N GLU A 125 -13.74 10.17 -5.76
CA GLU A 125 -15.17 9.84 -5.90
C GLU A 125 -16.06 11.04 -5.54
N ALA A 126 -15.75 11.75 -4.45
CA ALA A 126 -16.48 12.96 -4.07
C ALA A 126 -16.39 14.06 -5.15
N LEU A 127 -15.20 14.28 -5.74
CA LEU A 127 -15.03 15.24 -6.84
C LEU A 127 -15.81 14.83 -8.11
N ARG A 128 -15.82 13.53 -8.43
CA ARG A 128 -16.62 12.99 -9.54
C ARG A 128 -18.11 13.24 -9.33
N GLU A 129 -18.59 13.03 -8.11
CA GLU A 129 -20.00 13.27 -7.77
C GLU A 129 -20.36 14.76 -7.81
N LEU A 130 -19.50 15.64 -7.29
CA LEU A 130 -19.67 17.09 -7.41
C LEU A 130 -19.77 17.54 -8.87
N LEU A 131 -18.93 17.01 -9.76
CA LEU A 131 -18.98 17.32 -11.19
C LEU A 131 -20.28 16.82 -11.85
N ARG A 132 -20.77 15.63 -11.48
CA ARG A 132 -22.07 15.13 -11.96
C ARG A 132 -23.21 16.05 -11.52
N LEU A 133 -23.21 16.48 -10.27
CA LEU A 133 -24.23 17.41 -9.74
C LEU A 133 -24.18 18.78 -10.43
N GLU A 134 -22.98 19.34 -10.64
CA GLU A 134 -22.82 20.60 -11.36
C GLU A 134 -23.30 20.50 -12.82
N ASN A 135 -22.98 19.40 -13.51
CA ASN A 135 -23.44 19.17 -14.87
C ASN A 135 -24.97 19.03 -14.95
N ARG A 136 -25.59 18.27 -14.03
CA ARG A 136 -27.06 18.18 -13.95
C ARG A 136 -27.71 19.55 -13.74
N ARG A 137 -27.18 20.35 -12.80
CA ARG A 137 -27.68 21.72 -12.55
C ARG A 137 -27.51 22.64 -13.76
N LYS A 138 -26.41 22.48 -14.52
CA LYS A 138 -26.21 23.25 -15.75
C LYS A 138 -27.19 22.85 -16.84
N SER A 139 -27.46 21.56 -17.02
CA SER A 139 -28.45 21.07 -17.98
C SER A 139 -29.85 21.60 -17.64
N GLN A 140 -30.27 21.49 -16.38
CA GLN A 140 -31.56 22.04 -15.92
C GLN A 140 -31.68 23.54 -16.16
N ARG A 141 -30.61 24.32 -15.91
CA ARG A 141 -30.61 25.77 -16.19
C ARG A 141 -30.64 26.08 -17.68
N ALA A 142 -30.04 25.25 -18.52
CA ALA A 142 -30.07 25.40 -19.96
C ALA A 142 -31.46 25.08 -20.53
N GLU A 143 -32.12 24.04 -20.00
CA GLU A 143 -33.50 23.67 -20.32
C GLU A 143 -34.48 24.80 -19.97
N ILE A 144 -34.43 25.33 -18.73
CA ILE A 144 -35.29 26.45 -18.31
C ILE A 144 -35.09 27.68 -19.21
N ARG A 145 -33.84 28.03 -19.54
CA ARG A 145 -33.58 29.17 -20.45
C ARG A 145 -34.09 28.92 -21.87
N ALA A 146 -33.98 27.69 -22.37
CA ALA A 146 -34.49 27.34 -23.69
C ALA A 146 -36.02 27.39 -23.73
N GLU A 147 -36.70 27.11 -22.62
CA GLU A 147 -38.16 27.30 -22.47
C GLU A 147 -38.53 28.79 -22.43
N ASP A 148 -37.77 29.63 -21.73
CA ASP A 148 -37.99 31.09 -21.67
C ASP A 148 -37.70 31.79 -23.01
N ASP A 149 -36.70 31.32 -23.77
CA ASP A 149 -36.34 31.85 -25.10
C ASP A 149 -37.18 31.25 -26.24
N ALA A 150 -38.13 30.35 -25.94
CA ALA A 150 -39.00 29.78 -26.95
C ALA A 150 -39.93 30.88 -27.53
N PRO A 151 -40.06 31.00 -28.86
CA PRO A 151 -40.97 31.97 -29.46
C PRO A 151 -42.38 31.73 -28.91
N PRO A 152 -43.15 32.79 -28.62
CA PRO A 152 -44.51 32.63 -28.10
C PRO A 152 -45.26 31.68 -29.04
N ARG A 153 -45.76 30.57 -28.49
CA ARG A 153 -46.58 29.64 -29.26
C ARG A 153 -47.70 30.47 -29.89
N PRO A 154 -47.95 30.37 -31.20
CA PRO A 154 -49.06 31.07 -31.81
C PRO A 154 -50.29 30.73 -30.98
N ALA A 155 -50.95 31.77 -30.44
CA ALA A 155 -52.21 31.58 -29.75
C ALA A 155 -53.08 30.75 -30.70
N ALA A 156 -53.52 29.57 -30.25
CA ALA A 156 -54.43 28.76 -31.03
C ALA A 156 -55.52 29.70 -31.56
N MET A 157 -55.68 29.77 -32.88
CA MET A 157 -56.69 30.65 -33.47
C MET A 157 -58.00 30.36 -32.73
N PRO A 158 -58.69 31.39 -32.22
CA PRO A 158 -59.98 31.19 -31.58
C PRO A 158 -60.87 30.35 -32.51
N ALA A 159 -61.55 29.34 -31.96
CA ALA A 159 -62.33 28.39 -32.75
C ALA A 159 -63.31 29.05 -33.74
N TRP A 160 -63.75 30.29 -33.46
CA TRP A 160 -64.64 31.07 -34.31
C TRP A 160 -64.02 31.58 -35.63
N LEU A 161 -62.69 31.54 -35.80
CA LEU A 161 -62.01 31.92 -37.05
C LEU A 161 -61.87 30.75 -38.04
N GLY A 162 -62.10 29.51 -37.61
CA GLY A 162 -62.11 28.34 -38.49
C GLY A 162 -63.38 28.23 -39.34
N ASP A 163 -64.52 28.68 -38.81
CA ASP A 163 -65.82 28.59 -39.49
C ASP A 163 -66.07 29.69 -40.52
N ALA A 164 -65.25 30.76 -40.54
CA ALA A 164 -65.39 31.86 -41.51
C ALA A 164 -64.64 31.62 -42.83
N LEU A 165 -63.93 30.49 -42.95
CA LEU A 165 -63.07 30.15 -44.09
C LEU A 165 -63.43 28.79 -44.74
N ALA A 166 -64.58 28.21 -44.40
CA ALA A 166 -65.18 27.04 -45.07
C ALA A 166 -66.41 27.47 -45.89
#